data_AF-A0A1C6GRQ5-F1
#
_entry.id   AF-A0A1C6GRQ5-F1
#
_cell.length_a   1.000
_cell.length_b   1.000
_cell.length_c   1.000
_cell.angle_alpha   90.00
_cell.angle_beta   90.00
_cell.angle_gamma   90.00
#
_symmetry.space_group_name_H-M   'P 1'
#
loop_
_entity.id
_entity.type
_entity.pdbx_description
1 polymer ?
#
loop_
_entity_poly.entity_id
_entity_poly.type
_entity_poly.pdbx_seq_one_letter_code
_entity_poly.pdbx_strand_id
1 'polypeptide(L)'
;MLIVIKGAGDLASGIAYRLKKSGFDVVMTEIENPTTVRRTVAFSQAIFDNETIIEGIKGIKVNSIDEINEVISQGNIPVMIDEKAEIVSKLKPNVVVDSIIAKKNLGTSIDDAPIVIGVGPGFEAKIDCDLVIETKRGHYLGKVIEKGSAIPNTGIPGNIGGYTKERIIRASANGKIKPVVKIGDFVKRGQVVAYVDKEEVLAQIDGIVRGMLQENIEVFKGMKAGDIDPRCEKDHCFTISDKARSIGGGVLEAIMYMSNKNK
;
A
#
# COMPACT_ATOMS: atom_id res chain seq x y z
N MET A 1 7.78 16.83 -12.38
CA MET A 1 6.38 16.41 -12.61
C MET A 1 5.84 15.97 -11.26
N LEU A 2 4.68 16.49 -10.87
CA LEU A 2 4.05 16.20 -9.58
C LEU A 2 3.05 15.05 -9.72
N ILE A 3 3.15 14.07 -8.83
CA ILE A 3 2.31 12.88 -8.79
C ILE A 3 1.64 12.79 -7.42
N VAL A 4 0.32 12.63 -7.38
CA VAL A 4 -0.41 12.29 -6.16
C VAL A 4 -0.76 10.80 -6.19
N ILE A 5 -0.39 10.08 -5.13
CA ILE A 5 -0.75 8.68 -4.93
C ILE A 5 -1.82 8.61 -3.84
N LYS A 6 -2.99 8.07 -4.17
CA LYS A 6 -4.03 7.75 -3.19
C LYS A 6 -3.65 6.45 -2.48
N GLY A 7 -3.56 6.50 -1.16
CA GLY A 7 -3.07 5.42 -0.30
C GLY A 7 -1.56 5.46 -0.09
N ALA A 8 -1.11 5.01 1.09
CA ALA A 8 0.30 4.95 1.49
C ALA A 8 0.74 3.58 2.02
N GLY A 9 -0.04 2.52 1.73
CA GLY A 9 0.29 1.14 2.11
C GLY A 9 1.49 0.51 1.37
N ASP A 10 1.72 -0.79 1.58
CA ASP A 10 2.88 -1.56 1.05
C ASP A 10 3.03 -1.44 -0.48
N LEU A 11 1.93 -1.57 -1.24
CA LEU A 11 1.99 -1.47 -2.70
C LEU A 11 2.20 -0.03 -3.17
N ALA A 12 1.49 0.92 -2.56
CA ALA A 12 1.66 2.36 -2.81
C ALA A 12 3.11 2.80 -2.56
N SER A 13 3.76 2.25 -1.54
CA SER A 13 5.13 2.58 -1.17
C SER A 13 6.15 2.06 -2.17
N GLY A 14 5.92 0.89 -2.76
CA GLY A 14 6.74 0.41 -3.88
C GLY A 14 6.60 1.26 -5.15
N ILE A 15 5.40 1.79 -5.40
CA ILE A 15 5.14 2.75 -6.48
C ILE A 15 5.90 4.05 -6.20
N ALA A 16 5.67 4.65 -5.03
CA ALA A 16 6.29 5.90 -4.58
C ALA A 16 7.82 5.83 -4.63
N TYR A 17 8.41 4.73 -4.14
CA TYR A 17 9.85 4.49 -4.20
C TYR A 17 10.38 4.54 -5.64
N ARG A 18 9.74 3.81 -6.57
CA ARG A 18 10.22 3.75 -7.95
C ARG A 18 10.06 5.09 -8.67
N LEU A 19 8.96 5.81 -8.43
CA LEU A 19 8.74 7.14 -8.99
C LEU A 19 9.77 8.14 -8.44
N LYS A 20 10.00 8.17 -7.13
CA LYS A 20 10.98 9.08 -6.53
C LYS A 20 12.40 8.78 -7.00
N LYS A 21 12.79 7.51 -7.12
CA LYS A 21 14.08 7.11 -7.73
C LYS A 21 14.20 7.49 -9.21
N SER A 22 13.08 7.71 -9.90
CA SER A 22 13.05 8.15 -11.29
C SER A 22 12.97 9.67 -11.44
N GLY A 23 13.07 10.43 -10.33
CA GLY A 23 13.13 11.90 -10.34
C GLY A 23 11.78 12.61 -10.28
N PHE A 24 10.70 11.91 -9.94
CA PHE A 24 9.38 12.52 -9.78
C PHE A 24 9.16 13.07 -8.36
N ASP A 25 8.37 14.14 -8.26
CA ASP A 25 7.85 14.61 -6.98
C ASP A 25 6.55 13.88 -6.68
N VAL A 26 6.48 13.30 -5.48
CA VAL A 26 5.42 12.38 -5.08
C VAL A 26 4.80 12.87 -3.79
N VAL A 27 3.48 13.01 -3.77
CA VAL A 27 2.66 13.24 -2.58
C VAL A 27 1.78 12.02 -2.36
N MET A 28 1.65 11.56 -1.13
CA MET A 28 0.77 10.43 -0.79
C MET A 28 -0.36 10.90 0.12
N THR A 29 -1.57 10.38 -0.09
CA THR A 29 -2.68 10.56 0.85
C THR A 29 -2.99 9.27 1.58
N GLU A 30 -3.47 9.37 2.80
CA GLU A 30 -3.84 8.22 3.63
C GLU A 30 -4.98 8.58 4.59
N ILE A 31 -5.65 7.58 5.14
CA ILE A 31 -6.59 7.75 6.25
C ILE A 31 -5.87 8.00 7.58
N GLU A 32 -6.59 8.48 8.59
CA GLU A 32 -6.01 8.75 9.92
C GLU A 32 -5.53 7.47 10.63
N ASN A 33 -6.22 6.35 10.42
CA ASN A 33 -5.91 5.06 11.04
C ASN A 33 -5.58 3.99 9.98
N PRO A 34 -4.41 4.07 9.30
CA PRO A 34 -4.05 3.14 8.24
C PRO A 34 -4.04 1.69 8.72
N THR A 35 -4.65 0.80 7.94
CA THR A 35 -4.75 -0.65 8.25
C THR A 35 -3.67 -1.47 7.53
N THR A 36 -2.53 -0.85 7.23
CA THR A 36 -1.42 -1.53 6.57
C THR A 36 -0.74 -2.48 7.54
N VAL A 37 -0.62 -3.77 7.20
CA VAL A 37 0.06 -4.75 8.05
C VAL A 37 1.58 -4.77 7.86
N ARG A 38 2.08 -4.55 6.64
CA ARG A 38 3.53 -4.52 6.35
C ARG A 38 4.09 -3.11 6.60
N ARG A 39 3.99 -2.67 7.85
CA ARG A 39 4.24 -1.28 8.29
C ARG A 39 5.70 -0.83 8.14
N THR A 40 6.63 -1.75 8.29
CA THR A 40 8.08 -1.54 8.14
C THR A 40 8.51 -1.15 6.73
N VAL A 41 7.63 -1.30 5.74
CA VAL A 41 7.88 -1.00 4.32
C VAL A 41 6.73 -0.18 3.72
N ALA A 42 6.00 0.56 4.55
CA ALA A 42 4.87 1.38 4.11
C ALA A 42 4.96 2.81 4.62
N PHE A 43 4.82 3.78 3.71
CA PHE A 43 4.86 5.21 4.05
C PHE A 43 3.68 5.64 4.93
N SER A 44 2.59 4.87 4.96
CA SER A 44 1.47 5.05 5.90
C SER A 44 1.91 5.02 7.36
N GLN A 45 3.06 4.42 7.68
CA GLN A 45 3.61 4.46 9.04
C GLN A 45 3.98 5.88 9.49
N ALA A 46 4.28 6.81 8.57
CA ALA A 46 4.51 8.22 8.89
C ALA A 46 3.29 8.89 9.54
N ILE A 47 2.06 8.41 9.29
CA ILE A 47 0.85 8.94 9.93
C ILE A 47 0.91 8.78 11.45
N PHE A 48 1.51 7.70 11.94
CA PHE A 48 1.69 7.41 13.35
C PHE A 48 2.99 8.00 13.91
N ASP A 49 4.10 7.83 13.20
CA ASP A 49 5.44 8.13 13.71
C ASP A 49 5.95 9.53 13.32
N ASN A 50 5.12 10.32 12.62
CA ASN A 50 5.44 11.58 11.93
C ASN A 50 6.42 11.45 10.76
N GLU A 51 7.31 10.46 10.76
CA GLU A 51 8.18 10.14 9.63
C GLU A 51 8.47 8.64 9.55
N THR A 52 8.90 8.19 8.38
CA THR A 52 9.42 6.84 8.16
C THR A 52 10.46 6.83 7.05
N ILE A 53 11.37 5.85 7.05
CA ILE A 53 12.39 5.69 6.02
C ILE A 53 12.25 4.32 5.39
N ILE A 54 12.09 4.29 4.07
CA ILE A 54 11.99 3.05 3.29
C ILE A 54 13.08 3.07 2.24
N GLU A 55 14.05 2.18 2.38
CA GLU A 55 15.18 2.02 1.45
C GLU A 55 15.87 3.36 1.10
N GLY A 56 16.08 4.19 2.13
CA GLY A 56 16.76 5.49 2.03
C GLY A 56 15.89 6.65 1.57
N ILE A 57 14.59 6.45 1.33
CA ILE A 57 13.64 7.54 1.05
C ILE A 57 12.84 7.83 2.31
N LYS A 58 12.84 9.09 2.74
CA LYS A 58 12.06 9.54 3.89
C LYS A 58 10.65 9.98 3.45
N GLY A 59 9.64 9.44 4.12
CA GLY A 59 8.27 9.92 4.08
C GLY A 59 7.96 10.72 5.34
N ILE A 60 7.29 11.86 5.21
CA ILE A 60 7.04 12.81 6.31
C ILE A 60 5.55 13.14 6.35
N LYS A 61 4.95 13.07 7.54
CA LYS A 61 3.58 13.50 7.76
C LYS A 61 3.48 15.01 7.62
N VAL A 62 2.48 15.46 6.87
CA VAL A 62 2.23 16.88 6.61
C VAL A 62 0.76 17.23 6.81
N ASN A 63 0.50 18.49 7.14
CA ASN A 63 -0.84 19.00 7.44
C ASN A 63 -1.25 20.17 6.52
N SER A 64 -0.36 20.66 5.66
CA SER A 64 -0.62 21.82 4.80
C SER A 64 0.10 21.70 3.45
N ILE A 65 -0.32 22.54 2.49
CA ILE A 65 0.34 22.64 1.18
C ILE A 65 1.76 23.21 1.31
N ASP A 66 1.97 24.13 2.26
CA ASP A 66 3.29 24.71 2.49
C ASP A 66 4.27 23.64 2.98
N GLU A 67 3.84 22.80 3.93
CA GLU A 67 4.62 21.63 4.38
C GLU A 67 4.86 20.62 3.24
N ILE A 68 3.86 20.37 2.38
CA ILE A 68 4.04 19.54 1.17
C ILE A 68 5.18 20.07 0.31
N ASN A 69 5.17 21.38 0.01
CA ASN A 69 6.18 22.01 -0.84
C ASN A 69 7.57 21.98 -0.17
N GLU A 70 7.64 22.22 1.13
CA GLU A 70 8.88 22.15 1.90
C GLU A 70 9.49 20.73 1.83
N VAL A 71 8.69 19.70 2.14
CA VAL A 71 9.15 18.30 2.13
C VAL A 71 9.59 17.87 0.73
N ILE A 72 8.87 18.28 -0.31
CA ILE A 72 9.27 18.03 -1.71
C ILE A 72 10.61 18.67 -2.02
N SER A 73 10.80 19.95 -1.64
CA SER A 73 12.06 20.69 -1.90
C SER A 73 13.29 20.05 -1.24
N GLN A 74 13.09 19.32 -0.14
CA GLN A 74 14.12 18.54 0.56
C GLN A 74 14.34 17.15 -0.06
N GLY A 75 13.63 16.81 -1.12
CA GLY A 75 13.76 15.51 -1.80
C GLY A 75 13.01 14.36 -1.10
N ASN A 76 12.09 14.66 -0.18
CA ASN A 76 11.33 13.68 0.59
C ASN A 76 9.91 13.48 0.03
N ILE A 77 9.15 12.56 0.62
CA ILE A 77 7.76 12.26 0.22
C ILE A 77 6.80 12.76 1.32
N PRO A 78 5.99 13.80 1.08
CA PRO A 78 4.92 14.17 1.99
C PRO A 78 3.80 13.11 2.00
N VAL A 79 3.30 12.81 3.20
CA VAL A 79 2.19 11.89 3.48
C VAL A 79 1.12 12.64 4.27
N MET A 80 -0.04 12.86 3.67
CA MET A 80 -1.12 13.66 4.25
C MET A 80 -2.29 12.79 4.70
N ILE A 81 -2.90 13.12 5.84
CA ILE A 81 -4.20 12.57 6.22
C ILE A 81 -5.27 13.25 5.34
N ASP A 82 -5.75 12.55 4.32
CA ASP A 82 -6.74 13.03 3.36
C ASP A 82 -7.42 11.82 2.69
N GLU A 83 -8.42 11.26 3.37
CA GLU A 83 -9.14 10.05 2.93
C GLU A 83 -9.78 10.21 1.54
N LYS A 84 -10.30 11.40 1.24
CA LYS A 84 -10.97 11.69 -0.03
C LYS A 84 -10.02 12.18 -1.12
N ALA A 85 -8.75 12.39 -0.79
CA ALA A 85 -7.75 12.98 -1.67
C ALA A 85 -8.17 14.36 -2.22
N GLU A 86 -8.83 15.18 -1.40
CA GLU A 86 -9.26 16.54 -1.77
C GLU A 86 -8.07 17.43 -2.19
N ILE A 87 -6.87 17.11 -1.72
CA ILE A 87 -5.61 17.76 -2.08
C ILE A 87 -5.33 17.75 -3.59
N VAL A 88 -5.85 16.76 -4.32
CA VAL A 88 -5.71 16.65 -5.79
C VAL A 88 -6.23 17.92 -6.48
N SER A 89 -7.41 18.41 -6.06
CA SER A 89 -8.03 19.61 -6.63
C SER A 89 -7.22 20.89 -6.41
N LYS A 90 -6.45 20.93 -5.31
CA LYS A 90 -5.63 22.07 -4.89
C LYS A 90 -4.24 22.03 -5.56
N LEU A 91 -3.59 20.87 -5.57
CA LEU A 91 -2.26 20.69 -6.14
C LEU A 91 -2.27 20.59 -7.67
N LYS A 92 -3.39 20.16 -8.27
CA LYS A 92 -3.53 19.95 -9.72
C LYS A 92 -2.34 19.16 -10.30
N PRO A 93 -2.09 17.94 -9.79
CA PRO A 93 -0.93 17.16 -10.19
C PRO A 93 -0.99 16.78 -11.67
N ASN A 94 0.16 16.43 -12.23
CA ASN A 94 0.22 15.90 -13.60
C ASN A 94 -0.34 14.48 -13.68
N VAL A 95 -0.24 13.73 -12.57
CA VAL A 95 -0.64 12.33 -12.48
C VAL A 95 -1.34 12.07 -11.15
N VAL A 96 -2.44 11.32 -11.20
CA VAL A 96 -3.05 10.68 -10.03
C VAL A 96 -2.91 9.16 -10.16
N VAL A 97 -2.43 8.51 -9.11
CA VAL A 97 -2.34 7.05 -9.02
C VAL A 97 -3.21 6.59 -7.86
N ASP A 98 -4.32 5.89 -8.16
CA ASP A 98 -5.11 5.26 -7.11
C ASP A 98 -4.55 3.89 -6.76
N SER A 99 -3.96 3.79 -5.58
CA SER A 99 -3.37 2.57 -5.04
C SER A 99 -3.93 2.16 -3.68
N ILE A 100 -5.17 2.58 -3.38
CA ILE A 100 -5.89 2.19 -2.17
C ILE A 100 -6.19 0.67 -2.16
N ILE A 101 -6.36 0.07 -3.36
CA ILE A 101 -6.71 -1.35 -3.55
C ILE A 101 -8.04 -1.71 -2.86
N ALA A 102 -9.02 -0.80 -2.93
CA ALA A 102 -10.35 -1.00 -2.36
C ALA A 102 -11.17 -2.09 -3.09
N LYS A 103 -10.71 -2.54 -4.27
CA LYS A 103 -11.37 -3.51 -5.17
C LYS A 103 -12.70 -3.01 -5.75
N LYS A 104 -12.97 -1.72 -5.58
CA LYS A 104 -14.06 -0.94 -6.16
C LYS A 104 -13.58 0.51 -6.27
N ASN A 105 -14.10 1.25 -7.23
CA ASN A 105 -13.83 2.68 -7.33
C ASN A 105 -14.49 3.41 -6.14
N LEU A 106 -13.71 4.22 -5.41
CA LEU A 106 -14.16 5.01 -4.25
C LEU A 106 -14.35 6.50 -4.58
N GLY A 107 -14.33 6.87 -5.86
CA GLY A 107 -14.47 8.25 -6.32
C GLY A 107 -13.26 8.77 -7.08
N THR A 108 -12.44 7.88 -7.65
CA THR A 108 -11.43 8.25 -8.64
C THR A 108 -12.11 8.47 -9.98
N SER A 109 -11.78 9.57 -10.63
CA SER A 109 -12.28 9.93 -11.96
C SER A 109 -11.12 10.03 -12.93
N ILE A 110 -11.38 9.73 -14.21
CA ILE A 110 -10.43 9.93 -15.30
C ILE A 110 -10.04 11.42 -15.46
N ASP A 111 -10.86 12.32 -14.93
CA ASP A 111 -10.64 13.77 -14.96
C ASP A 111 -9.85 14.32 -13.75
N ASP A 112 -9.44 13.46 -12.80
CA ASP A 112 -8.73 13.90 -11.58
C ASP A 112 -7.35 14.53 -11.89
N ALA A 113 -6.74 14.18 -13.02
CA ALA A 113 -5.48 14.72 -13.52
C ALA A 113 -5.32 14.45 -15.03
N PRO A 114 -4.34 15.06 -15.72
CA PRO A 114 -4.04 14.74 -17.12
C PRO A 114 -3.68 13.27 -17.38
N ILE A 115 -3.22 12.54 -16.36
CA ILE A 115 -2.98 11.09 -16.40
C ILE A 115 -3.55 10.49 -15.10
N VAL A 116 -4.48 9.57 -15.21
CA VAL A 116 -5.06 8.85 -14.06
C VAL A 116 -4.80 7.35 -14.19
N ILE A 117 -4.18 6.75 -13.18
CA ILE A 117 -3.82 5.33 -13.18
C ILE A 117 -4.52 4.61 -12.02
N GLY A 118 -5.34 3.61 -12.35
CA GLY A 118 -5.93 2.70 -11.37
C GLY A 118 -5.01 1.51 -11.09
N VAL A 119 -4.75 1.18 -9.83
CA VAL A 119 -3.91 0.03 -9.46
C VAL A 119 -4.77 -1.12 -8.96
N GLY A 120 -4.78 -2.22 -9.72
CA GLY A 120 -5.50 -3.44 -9.37
C GLY A 120 -6.99 -3.43 -9.72
N PRO A 121 -7.75 -4.40 -9.19
CA PRO A 121 -9.17 -4.54 -9.52
C PRO A 121 -10.00 -3.39 -8.94
N GLY A 122 -11.16 -3.14 -9.55
CA GLY A 122 -12.10 -2.08 -9.14
C GLY A 122 -12.10 -0.85 -10.05
N PHE A 123 -11.26 -0.84 -11.08
CA PHE A 123 -11.19 0.20 -12.11
C PHE A 123 -11.29 -0.42 -13.50
N GLU A 124 -11.84 0.32 -14.45
CA GLU A 124 -11.83 0.03 -15.87
C GLU A 124 -11.07 1.13 -16.65
N ALA A 125 -10.05 0.72 -17.40
CA ALA A 125 -9.27 1.63 -18.24
C ALA A 125 -10.15 2.22 -19.35
N LYS A 126 -10.01 3.53 -19.56
CA LYS A 126 -10.84 4.40 -20.43
C LYS A 126 -12.25 4.67 -19.93
N ILE A 127 -12.55 4.30 -18.68
CA ILE A 127 -13.81 4.67 -18.02
C ILE A 127 -13.50 5.39 -16.71
N ASP A 128 -12.88 4.70 -15.74
CA ASP A 128 -12.57 5.26 -14.44
C ASP A 128 -11.21 5.97 -14.41
N CYS A 129 -10.31 5.57 -15.30
CA CYS A 129 -8.91 6.02 -15.36
C CYS A 129 -8.33 5.78 -16.76
N ASP A 130 -7.18 6.36 -17.08
CA ASP A 130 -6.55 6.16 -18.38
C ASP A 130 -6.04 4.75 -18.59
N LEU A 131 -5.44 4.18 -17.55
CA LEU A 131 -4.74 2.90 -17.57
C LEU A 131 -4.91 2.18 -16.24
N VAL A 132 -4.94 0.85 -16.29
CA VAL A 132 -4.98 0.00 -15.10
C VAL A 132 -3.69 -0.81 -14.99
N ILE A 133 -3.16 -0.96 -13.78
CA ILE A 133 -1.99 -1.82 -13.50
C ILE A 133 -2.43 -3.14 -12.87
N GLU A 134 -2.01 -4.26 -13.45
CA GLU A 134 -2.29 -5.59 -12.90
C GLU A 134 -1.52 -5.84 -11.59
N THR A 135 -2.19 -6.39 -10.57
CA THR A 135 -1.63 -6.63 -9.23
C THR A 135 -1.65 -8.10 -8.80
N LYS A 136 -2.33 -8.98 -9.54
CA LYS A 136 -2.37 -10.42 -9.30
C LYS A 136 -1.00 -11.00 -9.60
N ARG A 137 -0.45 -11.73 -8.63
CA ARG A 137 0.80 -12.47 -8.81
C ARG A 137 0.63 -13.48 -9.95
N GLY A 138 1.64 -13.57 -10.81
CA GLY A 138 1.65 -14.43 -11.98
C GLY A 138 2.25 -13.71 -13.18
N HIS A 139 2.01 -14.26 -14.37
CA HIS A 139 2.62 -13.81 -15.62
C HIS A 139 2.36 -12.33 -15.96
N TYR A 140 1.22 -11.78 -15.56
CA TYR A 140 0.82 -10.41 -15.90
C TYR A 140 1.10 -9.38 -14.80
N LEU A 141 1.78 -9.75 -13.71
CA LEU A 141 2.01 -8.83 -12.59
C LEU A 141 2.74 -7.56 -13.04
N GLY A 142 2.14 -6.39 -12.77
CA GLY A 142 2.69 -5.09 -13.15
C GLY A 142 2.41 -4.69 -14.60
N LYS A 143 1.69 -5.52 -15.38
CA LYS A 143 1.32 -5.18 -16.76
C LYS A 143 0.40 -3.94 -16.80
N VAL A 144 0.68 -3.05 -17.75
CA VAL A 144 -0.19 -1.93 -18.13
C VAL A 144 -1.36 -2.45 -18.98
N ILE A 145 -2.58 -2.12 -18.56
CA ILE A 145 -3.84 -2.48 -19.23
C ILE A 145 -4.43 -1.20 -19.82
N GLU A 146 -4.48 -1.13 -21.15
CA GLU A 146 -5.01 0.03 -21.89
C GLU A 146 -6.53 0.04 -22.08
N LYS A 147 -7.16 -1.14 -21.95
CA LYS A 147 -8.59 -1.33 -22.07
C LYS A 147 -9.05 -2.48 -21.17
N GLY A 148 -10.12 -2.26 -20.41
CA GLY A 148 -10.67 -3.22 -19.46
C GLY A 148 -10.06 -3.11 -18.06
N SER A 149 -10.21 -4.15 -17.25
CA SER A 149 -9.85 -4.17 -15.83
C SER A 149 -8.77 -5.19 -15.50
N ALA A 150 -8.09 -5.01 -14.36
CA ALA A 150 -7.23 -6.03 -13.77
C ALA A 150 -8.03 -7.27 -13.34
N ILE A 151 -7.34 -8.40 -13.17
CA ILE A 151 -7.98 -9.66 -12.77
C ILE A 151 -8.73 -9.48 -11.42
N PRO A 152 -10.01 -9.89 -11.34
CA PRO A 152 -10.80 -9.74 -10.13
C PRO A 152 -10.16 -10.38 -8.89
N ASN A 153 -10.38 -9.76 -7.73
CA ASN A 153 -9.92 -10.31 -6.47
C ASN A 153 -10.68 -11.61 -6.14
N THR A 154 -9.98 -12.74 -6.13
CA THR A 154 -10.57 -14.05 -5.78
C THR A 154 -10.89 -14.22 -4.29
N GLY A 155 -10.38 -13.33 -3.43
CA GLY A 155 -10.50 -13.44 -1.98
C GLY A 155 -9.63 -14.53 -1.34
N ILE A 156 -8.94 -15.33 -2.16
CA ILE A 156 -8.04 -16.38 -1.71
C ILE A 156 -6.61 -15.83 -1.66
N PRO A 157 -5.94 -15.81 -0.49
CA PRO A 157 -4.54 -15.43 -0.42
C PRO A 157 -3.67 -16.35 -1.28
N GLY A 158 -2.64 -15.79 -1.93
CA GLY A 158 -1.68 -16.59 -2.68
C GLY A 158 -0.97 -17.62 -1.79
N ASN A 159 -0.65 -18.77 -2.38
CA ASN A 159 0.08 -19.85 -1.71
C ASN A 159 1.53 -19.42 -1.42
N ILE A 160 1.93 -19.57 -0.16
CA ILE A 160 3.28 -19.31 0.33
C ILE A 160 3.70 -20.54 1.15
N GLY A 161 4.61 -21.35 0.62
CA GLY A 161 5.14 -22.51 1.32
C GLY A 161 4.10 -23.58 1.65
N GLY A 162 3.05 -23.72 0.83
CA GLY A 162 1.95 -24.68 1.06
C GLY A 162 0.75 -24.08 1.77
N TYR A 163 0.85 -22.87 2.31
CA TYR A 163 -0.21 -22.23 3.11
C TYR A 163 -0.88 -21.08 2.37
N THR A 164 -2.19 -20.89 2.62
CA THR A 164 -2.97 -19.81 2.01
C THR A 164 -3.65 -18.97 3.08
N LYS A 165 -4.75 -19.47 3.68
CA LYS A 165 -5.53 -18.75 4.69
C LYS A 165 -4.85 -18.77 6.05
N GLU A 166 -4.15 -19.85 6.37
CA GLU A 166 -3.47 -20.13 7.64
C GLU A 166 -2.33 -19.15 7.91
N ARG A 167 -1.77 -18.58 6.85
CA ARG A 167 -0.70 -17.59 6.97
C ARG A 167 -1.21 -16.22 7.44
N ILE A 168 -2.52 -15.98 7.40
CA ILE A 168 -3.11 -14.69 7.73
C ILE A 168 -3.45 -14.65 9.21
N ILE A 169 -2.86 -13.70 9.94
CA ILE A 169 -3.26 -13.40 11.32
C ILE A 169 -4.59 -12.66 11.22
N ARG A 170 -5.64 -13.21 11.84
CA ARG A 170 -6.99 -12.62 11.83
C ARG A 170 -7.41 -12.21 13.23
N ALA A 171 -8.06 -11.06 13.35
CA ALA A 171 -8.67 -10.61 14.59
C ALA A 171 -9.67 -11.66 15.11
N SER A 172 -9.56 -12.02 16.37
CA SER A 172 -10.42 -13.01 17.05
C SER A 172 -11.83 -12.45 17.37
N ALA A 173 -11.89 -11.14 17.63
CA ALA A 173 -13.09 -10.40 18.01
C ALA A 173 -13.20 -9.04 17.30
N ASN A 174 -14.25 -8.31 17.63
CA ASN A 174 -14.31 -6.86 17.40
C ASN A 174 -13.64 -6.17 18.59
N GLY A 175 -12.85 -5.12 18.37
CA GLY A 175 -12.18 -4.39 19.45
C GLY A 175 -10.89 -3.74 19.00
N LYS A 176 -10.04 -3.36 19.95
CA LYS A 176 -8.71 -2.80 19.65
C LYS A 176 -7.66 -3.90 19.64
N ILE A 177 -6.86 -3.94 18.59
CA ILE A 177 -5.75 -4.90 18.51
C ILE A 177 -4.55 -4.43 19.33
N LYS A 178 -3.94 -5.37 20.05
CA LYS A 178 -2.67 -5.23 20.75
C LYS A 178 -1.72 -6.35 20.35
N PRO A 179 -0.82 -6.13 19.38
CA PRO A 179 0.23 -7.07 19.07
C PRO A 179 1.15 -7.33 20.27
N VAL A 180 1.57 -8.59 20.45
CA VAL A 180 2.55 -8.99 21.48
C VAL A 180 3.83 -9.61 20.89
N VAL A 181 3.92 -9.62 19.56
CA VAL A 181 5.11 -9.94 18.78
C VAL A 181 5.39 -8.84 17.78
N LYS A 182 6.62 -8.75 17.29
CA LYS A 182 7.07 -7.74 16.33
C LYS A 182 7.20 -8.32 14.92
N ILE A 183 7.14 -7.44 13.93
CA ILE A 183 7.50 -7.80 12.56
C ILE A 183 8.97 -8.24 12.54
N GLY A 184 9.24 -9.40 11.95
CA GLY A 184 10.55 -10.05 11.93
C GLY A 184 10.79 -11.09 13.04
N ASP A 185 9.84 -11.25 13.98
CA ASP A 185 9.91 -12.32 14.97
C ASP A 185 9.48 -13.65 14.36
N PHE A 186 10.16 -14.73 14.77
CA PHE A 186 9.72 -16.09 14.48
C PHE A 186 8.70 -16.53 15.53
N VAL A 187 7.59 -17.11 15.08
CA VAL A 187 6.51 -17.61 15.96
C VAL A 187 6.21 -19.08 15.68
N LYS A 188 5.75 -19.79 16.71
CA LYS A 188 5.28 -21.17 16.62
C LYS A 188 3.77 -21.23 16.50
N ARG A 189 3.24 -22.23 15.79
CA ARG A 189 1.81 -22.51 15.76
C ARG A 189 1.27 -22.64 17.19
N GLY A 190 0.15 -21.97 17.47
CA GLY A 190 -0.48 -21.90 18.79
C GLY A 190 0.07 -20.80 19.70
N GLN A 191 1.15 -20.12 19.32
CA GLN A 191 1.66 -18.97 20.07
C GLN A 191 0.70 -17.78 19.95
N VAL A 192 0.48 -17.06 21.06
CA VAL A 192 -0.24 -15.79 21.07
C VAL A 192 0.61 -14.72 20.37
N VAL A 193 0.05 -14.09 19.34
CA VAL A 193 0.72 -13.05 18.55
C VAL A 193 0.10 -11.67 18.74
N ALA A 194 -1.16 -11.61 19.15
CA ALA A 194 -1.84 -10.38 19.51
C ALA A 194 -3.02 -10.69 20.45
N TYR A 195 -3.58 -9.64 21.03
CA TYR A 195 -4.89 -9.65 21.65
C TYR A 195 -5.83 -8.73 20.86
N VAL A 196 -7.12 -9.06 20.81
CA VAL A 196 -8.18 -8.10 20.50
C VAL A 196 -8.96 -7.88 21.78
N ASP A 197 -8.79 -6.72 22.39
CA ASP A 197 -9.15 -6.45 23.78
C ASP A 197 -8.58 -7.52 24.74
N LYS A 198 -9.40 -8.50 25.16
CA LYS A 198 -9.00 -9.61 26.03
C LYS A 198 -8.87 -10.96 25.32
N GLU A 199 -9.28 -11.04 24.05
CA GLU A 199 -9.30 -12.29 23.29
C GLU A 199 -7.96 -12.53 22.58
N GLU A 200 -7.40 -13.73 22.77
CA GLU A 200 -6.13 -14.12 22.15
C GLU A 200 -6.26 -14.30 20.64
N VAL A 201 -5.23 -13.87 19.91
CA VAL A 201 -5.01 -14.17 18.50
C VAL A 201 -3.80 -15.08 18.40
N LEU A 202 -4.02 -16.30 17.89
CA LEU A 202 -2.99 -17.34 17.80
C LEU A 202 -2.39 -17.44 16.40
N ALA A 203 -1.09 -17.71 16.32
CA ALA A 203 -0.44 -18.12 15.09
C ALA A 203 -0.98 -19.49 14.62
N GLN A 204 -1.39 -19.59 13.35
CA GLN A 204 -1.90 -20.85 12.80
C GLN A 204 -0.81 -21.71 12.14
N ILE A 205 0.38 -21.13 11.92
CA ILE A 205 1.55 -21.78 11.32
C ILE A 205 2.82 -21.32 12.03
N ASP A 206 3.88 -22.09 11.86
CA ASP A 206 5.25 -21.66 12.16
C ASP A 206 5.74 -20.68 11.09
N GLY A 207 6.54 -19.68 11.48
CA GLY A 207 7.21 -18.80 10.51
C GLY A 207 7.51 -17.41 11.06
N ILE A 208 7.92 -16.51 10.17
CA ILE A 208 8.22 -15.13 10.53
C ILE A 208 6.97 -14.26 10.39
N VAL A 209 6.67 -13.44 11.39
CA VAL A 209 5.65 -12.39 11.30
C VAL A 209 6.15 -11.33 10.31
N ARG A 210 5.58 -11.34 9.10
CA ARG A 210 5.97 -10.43 8.02
C ARG A 210 5.18 -9.14 8.02
N GLY A 211 3.99 -9.16 8.62
CA GLY A 211 3.15 -7.99 8.81
C GLY A 211 2.29 -8.12 10.06
N MET A 212 2.02 -7.00 10.71
CA MET A 212 1.20 -6.88 11.90
C MET A 212 0.62 -5.46 11.95
N LEU A 213 -0.67 -5.31 12.26
CA LEU A 213 -1.28 -3.99 12.46
C LEU A 213 -0.60 -3.22 13.60
N GLN A 214 -0.81 -1.90 13.59
CA GLN A 214 -0.40 -1.04 14.70
C GLN A 214 -1.29 -1.34 15.92
N GLU A 215 -0.74 -1.16 17.11
CA GLU A 215 -1.54 -1.22 18.36
C GLU A 215 -2.65 -0.17 18.33
N ASN A 216 -3.78 -0.48 18.99
CA ASN A 216 -4.96 0.37 19.15
C ASN A 216 -5.82 0.60 17.89
N ILE A 217 -5.49 -0.03 16.77
CA ILE A 217 -6.37 -0.03 15.59
C ILE A 217 -7.65 -0.82 15.90
N GLU A 218 -8.80 -0.22 15.56
CA GLU A 218 -10.08 -0.91 15.61
C GLU A 218 -10.13 -2.00 14.53
N VAL A 219 -10.48 -3.21 14.96
CA VAL A 219 -10.61 -4.37 14.10
C VAL A 219 -11.98 -5.01 14.30
N PHE A 220 -12.48 -5.68 13.26
CA PHE A 220 -13.63 -6.56 13.35
C PHE A 220 -13.20 -8.02 13.27
N LYS A 221 -14.01 -8.92 13.82
CA LYS A 221 -13.74 -10.36 13.84
C LYS A 221 -13.47 -10.89 12.43
N GLY A 222 -12.32 -11.54 12.25
CA GLY A 222 -11.88 -12.08 10.97
C GLY A 222 -11.13 -11.09 10.07
N MET A 223 -11.05 -9.80 10.43
CA MET A 223 -10.23 -8.81 9.73
C MET A 223 -8.77 -9.25 9.66
N LYS A 224 -8.09 -8.97 8.55
CA LYS A 224 -6.65 -9.22 8.43
C LYS A 224 -5.90 -8.29 9.39
N ALA A 225 -5.25 -8.88 10.38
CA ALA A 225 -4.47 -8.21 11.40
C ALA A 225 -2.95 -8.35 11.19
N GLY A 226 -2.53 -9.27 10.33
CA GLY A 226 -1.13 -9.52 10.04
C GLY A 226 -0.96 -10.68 9.07
N ASP A 227 0.29 -11.06 8.81
CA ASP A 227 0.61 -12.31 8.13
C ASP A 227 1.96 -12.89 8.54
N ILE A 228 1.99 -14.21 8.58
CA ILE A 228 3.16 -15.05 8.83
C ILE A 228 3.62 -15.58 7.48
N ASP A 229 4.93 -15.66 7.26
CA ASP A 229 5.52 -16.27 6.08
C ASP A 229 6.49 -17.37 6.52
N PRO A 230 6.17 -18.66 6.23
CA PRO A 230 6.94 -19.82 6.68
C PRO A 230 8.28 -19.96 5.95
N ARG A 231 8.50 -19.19 4.89
CA ARG A 231 9.73 -19.24 4.07
C ARG A 231 10.57 -17.98 4.21
N CYS A 232 10.06 -16.97 4.90
CA CYS A 232 10.62 -15.64 4.86
C CYS A 232 11.94 -15.61 5.62
N GLU A 233 12.93 -14.97 5.01
CA GLU A 233 14.09 -14.46 5.72
C GLU A 233 13.70 -13.15 6.42
N LYS A 234 14.28 -12.91 7.60
CA LYS A 234 13.92 -11.75 8.42
C LYS A 234 14.04 -10.43 7.65
N ASP A 235 15.09 -10.30 6.83
CA ASP A 235 15.39 -9.08 6.07
C ASP A 235 14.28 -8.71 5.07
N HIS A 236 13.55 -9.68 4.51
CA HIS A 236 12.43 -9.44 3.61
C HIS A 236 11.23 -8.74 4.28
N CYS A 237 11.22 -8.65 5.61
CA CYS A 237 10.25 -7.84 6.35
C CYS A 237 10.54 -6.34 6.23
N PHE A 238 11.77 -5.95 5.89
CA PHE A 238 12.25 -4.57 5.89
C PHE A 238 12.60 -4.04 4.49
N THR A 239 12.33 -4.84 3.45
CA THR A 239 12.54 -4.45 2.06
C THR A 239 11.25 -4.46 1.25
N ILE A 240 11.17 -3.57 0.27
CA ILE A 240 10.05 -3.48 -0.68
C ILE A 240 9.93 -4.83 -1.42
N SER A 241 8.72 -5.37 -1.44
CA SER A 241 8.47 -6.68 -2.06
C SER A 241 8.67 -6.66 -3.57
N ASP A 242 9.01 -7.83 -4.11
CA ASP A 242 8.96 -8.14 -5.54
C ASP A 242 7.68 -7.61 -6.21
N LYS A 243 6.52 -7.86 -5.59
CA LYS A 243 5.22 -7.44 -6.08
C LYS A 243 5.07 -5.93 -6.12
N ALA A 244 5.42 -5.25 -5.03
CA ALA A 244 5.33 -3.78 -4.98
C ALA A 244 6.30 -3.14 -5.99
N ARG A 245 7.49 -3.72 -6.21
CA ARG A 245 8.44 -3.29 -7.25
C ARG A 245 7.88 -3.47 -8.66
N SER A 246 7.32 -4.64 -8.98
CA SER A 246 6.73 -4.90 -10.29
C SER A 246 5.58 -3.94 -10.60
N ILE A 247 4.69 -3.70 -9.62
CA ILE A 247 3.57 -2.75 -9.77
C ILE A 247 4.09 -1.33 -9.96
N GLY A 248 5.08 -0.90 -9.17
CA GLY A 248 5.73 0.40 -9.37
C GLY A 248 6.34 0.54 -10.76
N GLY A 249 6.84 -0.56 -11.35
CA GLY A 249 7.32 -0.59 -12.73
C GLY A 249 6.22 -0.32 -13.73
N GLY A 250 5.08 -1.00 -13.60
CA GLY A 250 3.91 -0.77 -14.42
C GLY A 250 3.41 0.66 -14.35
N VAL A 251 3.36 1.24 -13.14
CA VAL A 251 2.96 2.65 -12.98
C VAL A 251 3.94 3.59 -13.68
N LEU A 252 5.25 3.39 -13.50
CA LEU A 252 6.26 4.20 -14.20
C LEU A 252 6.14 4.08 -15.72
N GLU A 253 5.97 2.85 -16.24
CA GLU A 253 5.75 2.59 -17.67
C GLU A 253 4.52 3.33 -18.18
N ALA A 254 3.38 3.22 -17.47
CA ALA A 254 2.13 3.89 -17.81
C ALA A 254 2.29 5.42 -17.88
N ILE A 255 2.98 6.04 -16.91
CA ILE A 255 3.24 7.48 -16.92
C ILE A 255 4.06 7.88 -18.14
N MET A 256 5.17 7.16 -18.41
CA MET A 256 6.05 7.48 -19.54
C MET A 256 5.35 7.25 -20.88
N TYR A 257 4.54 6.20 -20.97
CA TYR A 257 3.72 5.90 -22.15
C TYR A 257 2.73 7.02 -22.47
N MET A 258 1.92 7.43 -21.49
CA MET A 258 0.95 8.52 -21.67
C MET A 258 1.63 9.87 -21.92
N SER A 259 2.72 10.16 -21.21
CA SER A 259 3.46 11.41 -21.38
C SER A 259 4.08 11.57 -22.76
N ASN A 260 4.41 10.46 -23.44
CA ASN A 260 4.93 10.51 -24.81
C ASN A 260 3.82 10.51 -25.87
N LYS A 261 2.63 9.97 -25.57
CA LYS A 261 1.46 10.07 -26.46
C LYS A 261 0.82 11.46 -26.45
N ASN A 262 0.94 12.20 -25.35
CA ASN A 262 0.37 13.53 -25.18
C ASN A 262 1.32 14.66 -25.64
N LYS A 263 2.50 14.33 -26.18
CA LYS A 263 3.40 15.27 -26.85
C LYS A 263 3.02 15.39 -28.32
#